data_AF-A0ABD2N4A5-F1
#
_entry.id   AF-A0ABD2N4A5-F1
#
_cell.length_a   1.000
_cell.length_b   1.000
_cell.length_c   1.000
_cell.angle_alpha   90.00
_cell.angle_beta   90.00
_cell.angle_gamma   90.00
#
_symmetry.space_group_name_H-M   'P 1'
#
loop_
_entity.id
_entity.type
_entity.pdbx_description
1 polymer ?
#
loop_
_entity_poly.entity_id
_entity_poly.type
_entity_poly.pdbx_seq_one_letter_code
_entity_poly.pdbx_strand_id
1 'polypeptide(L)'
;MADWSITALNTADLNPKRRIDVLYDRARTTHVDSNVEVKRYYDISSQLLNSARKLFAKGQHEASLLSFLRYQTLVKNLKTHTRYKDLPIGKRAAFDYKLKEVAKNVKKLNEIVFGEYKRFFNLTDQNITSQDLEG
;
A
#
# COMPACT_ATOMS: atom_id res chain seq x y z
N MET A 1 18.52 -7.75 -4.64
CA MET A 1 17.78 -6.52 -5.04
C MET A 1 16.33 -6.76 -4.69
N ALA A 2 15.69 -5.89 -3.90
CA ALA A 2 14.27 -6.03 -3.61
C ALA A 2 13.48 -5.77 -4.90
N ASP A 3 12.60 -6.68 -5.29
CA ASP A 3 11.73 -6.52 -6.44
C ASP A 3 10.60 -5.52 -6.09
N TRP A 4 10.57 -4.41 -6.81
CA TRP A 4 9.54 -3.38 -6.67
C TRP A 4 8.42 -3.54 -7.73
N SER A 5 8.44 -4.62 -8.52
CA SER A 5 7.44 -4.83 -9.56
C SER A 5 6.04 -4.91 -8.95
N ILE A 6 5.15 -4.06 -9.44
CA ILE A 6 3.72 -4.10 -9.16
C ILE A 6 3.13 -5.15 -10.11
N THR A 7 3.56 -6.40 -9.97
CA THR A 7 2.93 -7.48 -10.73
C THR A 7 1.54 -7.71 -10.12
N ALA A 8 0.52 -7.32 -10.87
CA ALA A 8 -0.88 -7.56 -10.53
C ALA A 8 -1.04 -9.08 -10.30
N LEU A 9 -1.33 -9.47 -9.07
CA LEU A 9 -1.66 -10.87 -8.79
C LEU A 9 -2.98 -11.18 -9.47
N ASN A 10 -3.07 -12.34 -10.11
CA ASN A 10 -4.35 -12.94 -10.46
C ASN A 10 -5.07 -13.33 -9.17
N THR A 11 -5.71 -12.35 -8.53
CA THR A 11 -6.48 -12.45 -7.29
C THR A 11 -7.98 -12.41 -7.57
N ALA A 12 -8.38 -12.57 -8.83
CA ALA A 12 -9.78 -12.46 -9.26
C ALA A 12 -10.72 -13.37 -8.46
N ASP A 13 -10.23 -14.55 -8.08
CA ASP A 13 -11.01 -15.58 -7.37
C ASP A 13 -10.93 -15.47 -5.84
N LEU A 14 -10.13 -14.54 -5.31
CA LEU A 14 -10.05 -14.33 -3.87
C LEU A 14 -11.20 -13.45 -3.41
N ASN A 15 -11.81 -13.82 -2.28
CA ASN A 15 -12.80 -12.96 -1.66
C ASN A 15 -12.22 -11.55 -1.39
N PRO A 16 -13.04 -10.49 -1.47
CA PRO A 16 -12.57 -9.11 -1.38
C PRO A 16 -11.70 -8.79 -0.15
N LYS A 17 -12.00 -9.42 0.98
CA LYS A 17 -11.26 -9.22 2.24
C LYS A 17 -9.84 -9.79 2.13
N ARG A 18 -9.69 -11.00 1.59
CA ARG A 18 -8.40 -11.65 1.41
C ARG A 18 -7.50 -10.87 0.46
N ARG A 19 -8.07 -10.26 -0.59
CA ARG A 19 -7.32 -9.40 -1.52
C ARG A 19 -6.74 -8.18 -0.79
N ILE A 20 -7.51 -7.54 0.07
CA ILE A 20 -7.02 -6.46 0.93
C ILE A 20 -5.91 -6.96 1.86
N ASP A 21 -6.08 -8.10 2.52
CA ASP A 21 -5.07 -8.66 3.43
C ASP A 21 -3.73 -8.90 2.71
N VAL A 22 -3.76 -9.40 1.47
CA VAL A 22 -2.56 -9.57 0.64
C VAL A 22 -1.82 -8.24 0.40
N LEU A 23 -2.53 -7.12 0.24
CA LEU A 23 -1.89 -5.81 0.13
C LEU A 23 -1.18 -5.40 1.43
N TYR A 24 -1.79 -5.69 2.59
CA TYR A 24 -1.16 -5.46 3.89
C TYR A 24 0.08 -6.35 4.07
N ASP A 25 0.01 -7.63 3.73
CA ASP A 25 1.15 -8.56 3.79
C ASP A 25 2.29 -8.10 2.88
N ARG A 26 2.00 -7.70 1.65
CA ARG A 26 2.97 -7.12 0.72
C ARG A 26 3.59 -5.83 1.21
N ALA A 27 2.84 -5.01 1.96
CA ALA A 27 3.39 -3.80 2.53
C ALA A 27 4.35 -4.10 3.70
N ARG A 28 4.08 -5.16 4.48
CA ARG A 28 4.92 -5.58 5.62
C ARG A 28 6.32 -6.04 5.22
N THR A 29 6.53 -6.47 3.97
CA THR A 29 7.87 -6.82 3.46
C THR A 29 8.79 -5.61 3.29
N THR A 30 8.28 -4.39 3.48
CA THR A 30 9.08 -3.16 3.45
C THR A 30 10.02 -3.11 4.65
N HIS A 31 11.30 -3.34 4.40
CA HIS A 31 12.33 -3.41 5.43
C HIS A 31 13.18 -2.13 5.51
N VAL A 32 13.69 -1.85 6.71
CA VAL A 32 14.67 -0.80 6.99
C VAL A 32 15.95 -1.50 7.43
N ASP A 33 16.98 -1.40 6.61
CA ASP A 33 18.33 -1.92 6.85
C ASP A 33 19.10 -0.93 7.73
N SER A 34 19.63 -1.44 8.85
CA SER A 34 20.40 -0.68 9.83
C SER A 34 21.71 -0.10 9.29
N ASN A 35 22.23 -0.67 8.19
CA ASN A 35 23.48 -0.24 7.56
C ASN A 35 23.28 0.90 6.55
N VAL A 36 22.03 1.20 6.18
CA VAL A 36 21.70 2.25 5.23
C VAL A 36 21.46 3.56 5.96
N GLU A 37 21.99 4.66 5.42
CA GLU A 37 21.79 5.97 6.02
C GLU A 37 20.31 6.36 6.11
N VAL A 38 19.90 6.83 7.29
CA VAL A 38 18.51 7.24 7.59
C VAL A 38 18.01 8.32 6.63
N LYS A 39 18.91 9.19 6.13
CA LYS A 39 18.58 10.20 5.12
C LYS A 39 18.03 9.58 3.83
N ARG A 40 18.56 8.44 3.39
CA ARG A 40 18.10 7.75 2.17
C ARG A 40 16.65 7.30 2.29
N TYR A 41 16.24 6.86 3.48
CA TYR A 41 14.86 6.47 3.74
C TYR A 41 13.89 7.65 3.69
N TYR A 42 14.33 8.87 4.00
CA TYR A 42 13.54 10.08 3.78
C TYR A 42 13.21 10.28 2.30
N ASP A 43 14.18 10.11 1.42
CA ASP A 43 13.98 10.26 -0.03
C ASP A 43 13.08 9.15 -0.58
N ILE A 44 13.32 7.89 -0.17
CA ILE A 44 12.47 6.74 -0.53
C ILE A 44 11.02 6.97 -0.08
N SER A 45 10.81 7.44 1.15
CA SER A 45 9.47 7.70 1.68
C SER A 45 8.74 8.80 0.88
N SER A 46 9.46 9.83 0.43
CA SER A 46 8.92 10.92 -0.38
C SER A 46 8.50 10.41 -1.76
N GLN A 47 9.32 9.54 -2.36
CA GLN A 47 9.00 8.89 -3.62
C GLN A 47 7.76 7.99 -3.49
N LEU A 48 7.63 7.22 -2.40
CA LEU A 48 6.44 6.41 -2.13
C LEU A 48 5.16 7.26 -2.06
N LEU A 49 5.20 8.41 -1.38
CA LEU A 49 4.04 9.32 -1.31
C LEU A 49 3.67 9.91 -2.66
N ASN A 50 4.67 10.34 -3.44
CA ASN A 50 4.43 10.91 -4.76
C ASN A 50 3.87 9.87 -5.73
N SER A 51 4.42 8.65 -5.69
CA SER A 51 3.90 7.51 -6.46
C SER A 51 2.48 7.17 -6.05
N ALA A 52 2.17 7.10 -4.76
CA ALA A 52 0.81 6.82 -4.29
C ALA A 52 -0.20 7.84 -4.83
N ARG A 53 0.11 9.14 -4.71
CA ARG A 53 -0.74 10.22 -5.24
C ARG A 53 -0.92 10.15 -6.75
N LYS A 54 0.15 9.87 -7.49
CA LYS A 54 0.10 9.73 -8.96
C LYS A 54 -0.74 8.52 -9.38
N LEU A 55 -0.61 7.39 -8.68
CA LEU A 55 -1.41 6.18 -8.93
C LEU A 55 -2.89 6.43 -8.62
N PHE A 56 -3.19 7.12 -7.51
CA PHE A 56 -4.54 7.52 -7.17
C PHE A 56 -5.17 8.40 -8.25
N ALA A 57 -4.47 9.43 -8.71
CA ALA A 57 -4.95 10.32 -9.77
C ALA A 57 -5.20 9.61 -11.10
N LYS A 58 -4.54 8.47 -11.34
CA LYS A 58 -4.74 7.61 -12.52
C LYS A 58 -5.86 6.57 -12.33
N GLY A 59 -6.59 6.60 -11.21
CA GLY A 59 -7.59 5.58 -10.88
C GLY A 59 -7.01 4.22 -10.49
N GLN A 60 -5.69 4.11 -10.30
CA GLN A 60 -5.03 2.85 -9.92
C GLN A 60 -5.06 2.69 -8.40
N HIS A 61 -6.27 2.51 -7.85
CA HIS A 61 -6.53 2.56 -6.41
C HIS A 61 -5.79 1.48 -5.61
N GLU A 62 -5.73 0.24 -6.12
CA GLU A 62 -4.98 -0.86 -5.48
C GLU A 62 -3.48 -0.53 -5.35
N ALA A 63 -2.85 -0.09 -6.46
CA ALA A 63 -1.44 0.26 -6.48
C ALA A 63 -1.14 1.49 -5.61
N SER A 64 -2.05 2.45 -5.60
CA SER A 64 -1.99 3.60 -4.69
C SER A 64 -2.06 3.16 -3.22
N LEU A 65 -2.98 2.25 -2.88
CA LEU A 65 -3.14 1.74 -1.52
C LEU A 65 -1.88 1.02 -1.06
N LEU A 66 -1.34 0.13 -1.89
CA LEU A 66 -0.09 -0.56 -1.59
C LEU A 66 1.05 0.43 -1.35
N SER A 67 1.16 1.49 -2.15
CA SER A 67 2.19 2.52 -1.99
C SER A 67 2.06 3.28 -0.67
N PHE A 68 0.84 3.66 -0.27
CA PHE A 68 0.60 4.28 1.03
C PHE A 68 0.88 3.34 2.20
N LEU A 69 0.50 2.06 2.10
CA LEU A 69 0.80 1.07 3.12
C LEU A 69 2.31 0.84 3.27
N ARG A 70 3.06 0.74 2.16
CA ARG A 70 4.52 0.67 2.16
C ARG A 70 5.15 1.89 2.83
N TYR A 71 4.64 3.09 2.55
CA TYR A 71 5.08 4.30 3.26
C TYR A 71 4.86 4.19 4.77
N GLN A 72 3.67 3.77 5.22
CA GLN A 72 3.38 3.62 6.64
C GLN A 72 4.31 2.62 7.31
N THR A 73 4.50 1.44 6.71
CA THR A 73 5.41 0.42 7.21
C THR A 73 6.84 0.94 7.27
N LEU A 74 7.32 1.58 6.19
CA LEU A 74 8.66 2.13 6.12
C LEU A 74 8.93 3.10 7.26
N VAL A 75 8.05 4.10 7.44
CA VAL A 75 8.25 5.13 8.46
C VAL A 75 8.12 4.55 9.88
N LYS A 76 7.22 3.58 10.10
CA LYS A 76 7.13 2.88 11.39
C LYS A 76 8.41 2.11 11.71
N ASN A 77 8.95 1.36 10.74
CA ASN A 77 10.19 0.62 10.89
C ASN A 77 11.40 1.57 11.01
N LEU A 78 11.37 2.73 10.35
CA LEU A 78 12.45 3.71 10.44
C LEU A 78 12.59 4.30 11.83
N LYS A 79 11.49 4.42 12.58
CA LYS A 79 11.51 4.90 13.97
C LYS A 79 12.26 3.98 14.91
N THR A 80 12.43 2.70 14.57
CA THR A 80 13.22 1.74 15.37
C THR A 80 14.69 1.71 14.95
N HIS A 81 15.08 2.44 13.91
CA HIS A 81 16.47 2.51 13.46
C HIS A 81 17.35 3.23 14.50
N THR A 82 18.52 2.67 14.83
CA THR A 82 19.45 3.19 15.86
C THR A 82 19.85 4.65 15.64
N ARG A 83 20.09 5.00 14.37
CA ARG A 83 20.41 6.36 13.89
C ARG A 83 19.19 7.25 13.59
N TYR A 84 17.96 6.85 13.91
CA TYR A 84 16.78 7.68 13.64
C TYR A 84 16.83 9.03 14.36
N LYS A 85 17.44 9.04 15.56
CA LYS A 85 17.70 10.25 16.35
C LYS A 85 18.67 11.24 15.69
N ASP A 86 19.43 10.80 14.68
CA ASP A 86 20.36 11.66 13.92
C ASP A 86 19.62 12.52 12.89
N LEU A 87 18.35 12.21 12.57
CA LEU A 87 17.55 13.07 11.69
C LEU A 87 17.26 14.42 12.36
N PRO A 88 17.25 15.54 11.62
CA PRO A 88 16.77 16.80 12.14
C PRO A 88 15.35 16.69 12.73
N ILE A 89 15.08 17.38 13.84
CA ILE A 89 13.76 17.39 14.50
C ILE A 89 12.63 17.70 13.51
N GLY A 90 12.83 18.69 12.64
CA GLY A 90 11.86 19.05 11.61
C GLY A 90 11.50 17.90 10.66
N LYS A 91 12.47 17.05 10.29
CA LYS A 91 12.22 15.88 9.44
C LYS A 91 11.44 14.79 10.18
N ARG A 92 11.74 14.55 11.46
CA ARG A 92 10.98 13.61 12.29
C ARG A 92 9.54 14.08 12.49
N ALA A 93 9.34 15.36 12.79
CA ALA A 93 8.01 15.95 12.92
C ALA A 93 7.20 15.85 11.62
N ALA A 94 7.85 16.06 10.47
CA ALA A 94 7.22 15.88 9.16
C ALA A 94 6.74 14.44 8.94
N PHE A 95 7.52 13.43 9.37
CA PHE A 95 7.08 12.03 9.32
C PHE A 95 5.83 11.78 10.15
N ASP A 96 5.77 12.28 11.37
CA ASP A 96 4.62 12.09 12.25
C ASP A 96 3.36 12.76 11.70
N TYR A 97 3.51 13.98 11.18
CA TYR A 97 2.42 14.68 10.50
C TYR A 97 1.92 13.90 9.28
N LYS A 98 2.82 13.46 8.40
CA LYS A 98 2.47 12.73 7.18
C LYS A 98 1.91 11.35 7.47
N LEU A 99 2.35 10.67 8.52
CA LEU A 99 1.75 9.40 8.95
C LEU A 99 0.26 9.57 9.31
N LYS A 100 -0.12 10.65 9.99
CA LYS A 100 -1.52 10.96 10.30
C LYS A 100 -2.33 11.24 9.03
N GLU A 101 -1.78 12.01 8.09
CA GLU A 101 -2.41 12.28 6.78
C GLU A 101 -2.62 10.98 6.00
N VAL A 102 -1.56 10.16 5.89
CA VAL A 102 -1.61 8.88 5.17
C VAL A 102 -2.58 7.90 5.82
N ALA A 103 -2.66 7.84 7.16
CA ALA A 103 -3.63 6.98 7.83
C ALA A 103 -5.08 7.28 7.43
N LYS A 104 -5.43 8.57 7.28
CA LYS A 104 -6.75 8.99 6.78
C LYS A 104 -6.96 8.56 5.33
N ASN A 105 -5.95 8.73 4.49
CA ASN A 105 -6.02 8.34 3.07
C ASN A 105 -6.13 6.82 2.89
N VAL A 106 -5.35 6.04 3.66
CA VAL A 106 -5.41 4.58 3.66
C VAL A 106 -6.80 4.08 4.04
N LYS A 107 -7.43 4.67 5.07
CA LYS A 107 -8.80 4.29 5.45
C LYS A 107 -9.78 4.46 4.28
N LYS A 108 -9.83 5.66 3.70
CA LYS A 108 -10.71 5.96 2.57
C LYS A 108 -10.42 5.08 1.36
N LEU A 109 -9.14 4.89 1.04
CA LEU A 109 -8.73 4.13 -0.13
C LEU A 109 -8.97 2.62 0.03
N ASN A 110 -8.86 2.10 1.25
CA ASN A 110 -9.23 0.73 1.56
C ASN A 110 -10.74 0.50 1.30
N GLU A 111 -11.60 1.43 1.73
CA GLU A 111 -13.04 1.37 1.44
C GLU A 111 -13.32 1.35 -0.08
N ILE A 112 -12.61 2.19 -0.86
CA ILE A 112 -12.72 2.23 -2.33
C ILE A 112 -12.29 0.89 -2.94
N VAL A 113 -11.08 0.42 -2.65
CA VAL A 113 -10.51 -0.80 -3.24
C VAL A 113 -11.34 -2.03 -2.85
N PHE A 114 -11.80 -2.10 -1.60
CA PHE A 114 -12.67 -3.18 -1.15
C PHE A 114 -14.03 -3.15 -1.87
N GLY A 115 -14.58 -1.96 -2.12
CA GLY A 115 -15.78 -1.78 -2.94
C GLY A 115 -15.60 -2.25 -4.39
N GLU A 116 -14.46 -1.94 -5.00
CA GLU A 116 -14.09 -2.43 -6.33
C GLU A 116 -14.01 -3.96 -6.36
N TYR A 117 -13.29 -4.55 -5.41
CA TYR A 117 -13.19 -6.00 -5.30
C TYR A 117 -14.53 -6.69 -5.10
N LYS A 118 -15.42 -6.13 -4.27
CA LYS A 118 -16.79 -6.65 -4.10
C LYS A 118 -17.57 -6.63 -5.41
N ARG A 119 -17.49 -5.53 -6.18
CA ARG A 119 -18.16 -5.42 -7.48
C ARG A 119 -17.64 -6.47 -8.46
N PHE A 120 -16.31 -6.63 -8.56
CA PHE A 120 -15.72 -7.66 -9.43
C PHE A 120 -16.11 -9.07 -9.01
N PHE A 121 -16.02 -9.40 -7.71
CA PHE A 121 -16.37 -10.72 -7.18
C PHE A 121 -17.82 -11.10 -7.49
N ASN A 122 -18.76 -10.20 -7.23
CA ASN A 122 -20.18 -10.45 -7.49
C ASN A 122 -20.50 -10.63 -8.99
N LEU A 123 -19.80 -9.91 -9.88
CA LEU A 123 -19.98 -10.06 -11.32
C LEU A 123 -19.48 -11.42 -11.82
N THR A 124 -18.37 -11.92 -11.25
CA THR A 124 -17.85 -13.25 -11.57
C THR A 124 -18.82 -14.35 -11.14
N ASP A 125 -19.40 -14.26 -9.94
CA ASP A 125 -20.39 -15.23 -9.45
C ASP A 125 -21.66 -15.29 -10.33
N GLN A 126 -22.14 -14.13 -10.81
CA GLN A 126 -23.33 -14.06 -11.67
C GLN A 126 -23.09 -14.62 -13.08
N ASN A 127 -21.88 -14.46 -13.62
CA ASN A 127 -21.52 -15.02 -14.93
C ASN A 127 -21.37 -16.54 -14.87
N ILE A 128 -20.82 -17.09 -13.78
CA ILE A 128 -20.72 -18.56 -13.58
C ILE A 128 -22.13 -19.16 -13.49
N THR A 129 -23.02 -18.56 -12.68
CA THR A 129 -24.39 -19.05 -12.50
C THR A 129 -25.20 -19.04 -13.80
N SER A 130 -24.91 -18.11 -14.71
CA SER A 130 -25.63 -18.00 -16.00
C SER A 130 -25.12 -19.01 -17.04
N GLN A 131 -23.83 -19.37 -17.00
CA GLN A 131 -23.26 -20.40 -17.90
C GLN A 131 -23.65 -21.82 -17.50
N ASP A 132 -23.88 -22.08 -16.21
CA ASP A 132 -24.31 -23.39 -15.71
C ASP A 132 -25.80 -23.70 -15.96
N LEU A 133 -26.59 -22.72 -16.44
CA LEU A 133 -28.01 -22.88 -16.76
C LEU A 133 -28.29 -23.06 -18.26
N GLU A 134 -27.27 -22.94 -19.11
CA GLU A 134 -27.37 -23.11 -20.57
C GLU A 134 -26.68 -24.39 -21.10
N GLY A 135 -26.20 -25.28 -20.21
CA GLY A 135 -25.62 -26.58 -20.53
C GLY A 135 -26.48 -27.75 -20.06
#